data_AF-A0A258CJQ1-F1
#
_entry.id   AF-A0A258CJQ1-F1
#
_cell.length_a   1.000
_cell.length_b   1.000
_cell.length_c   1.000
_cell.angle_alpha   90.00
_cell.angle_beta   90.00
_cell.angle_gamma   90.00
#
_symmetry.space_group_name_H-M   'P 1'
#
loop_
_entity.id
_entity.type
_entity.pdbx_description
1 polymer ?
#
loop_
_entity_poly.entity_id
_entity_poly.type
_entity_poly.pdbx_seq_one_letter_code
_entity_poly.pdbx_strand_id
1 'polypeptide(L)'
;IPAEDALGAWLWGWLENQLAVLMKTLPLGQQAAQRLTSDLLPTLQQAQREATAIDPQHWGSASFGLALASMAHERQYSRLFRS
;
A
#
# COMPACT_ATOMS: atom_id res chain seq x y z
N ILE A 1 6.89 12.16 18.23
CA ILE A 1 7.57 11.24 17.29
C ILE A 1 8.07 12.09 16.14
N PRO A 2 9.34 11.98 15.71
CA PRO A 2 9.84 12.65 14.52
C PRO A 2 8.96 12.34 13.29
N ALA A 3 8.80 13.31 12.39
CA ALA A 3 7.90 13.15 11.24
C ALA A 3 8.30 11.98 10.33
N GLU A 4 9.59 11.76 10.14
CA GLU A 4 10.13 10.64 9.36
C GLU A 4 9.76 9.30 9.99
N ASP A 5 9.96 9.13 11.30
CA ASP A 5 9.59 7.92 12.03
C ASP A 5 8.07 7.65 11.98
N ALA A 6 7.27 8.72 12.10
CA ALA A 6 5.82 8.63 12.01
C ALA A 6 5.37 8.19 10.60
N LEU A 7 6.00 8.72 9.55
CA LEU A 7 5.74 8.33 8.17
C LEU A 7 6.10 6.86 7.92
N GLY A 8 7.26 6.42 8.42
CA GLY A 8 7.69 5.02 8.31
C GLY A 8 6.72 4.06 8.99
N ALA A 9 6.27 4.39 10.20
CA ALA A 9 5.28 3.59 10.93
C ALA A 9 3.91 3.56 10.20
N TRP A 10 3.49 4.69 9.62
CA TRP A 10 2.24 4.76 8.85
C TRP A 10 2.30 3.91 7.58
N LEU A 11 3.41 4.01 6.83
CA LEU A 11 3.64 3.21 5.62
C LEU A 11 3.65 1.71 5.91
N TRP A 12 4.24 1.31 7.04
CA TRP A 12 4.23 -0.08 7.49
C TRP A 12 2.81 -0.57 7.77
N GLY A 13 2.02 0.19 8.55
CA GLY A 13 0.64 -0.16 8.85
C GLY A 13 -0.24 -0.24 7.60
N TRP A 14 0.02 0.62 6.60
CA TRP A 14 -0.61 0.53 5.29
C TRP A 14 -0.25 -0.77 4.56
N LEU A 15 1.03 -1.13 4.48
CA LEU A 15 1.48 -2.36 3.83
C LEU A 15 0.90 -3.61 4.49
N GLU A 16 0.89 -3.67 5.82
CA GLU A 16 0.31 -4.80 6.56
C GLU A 16 -1.17 -5.00 6.25
N ASN A 17 -1.94 -3.91 6.14
CA ASN A 17 -3.34 -3.98 5.74
C ASN A 17 -3.48 -4.58 4.33
N GLN A 18 -2.68 -4.10 3.36
CA GLN A 18 -2.71 -4.62 2.01
C GLN A 18 -2.37 -6.12 1.95
N LEU A 19 -1.38 -6.57 2.71
CA LEU A 19 -1.02 -7.98 2.80
C LEU A 19 -2.13 -8.81 3.46
N ALA A 20 -2.79 -8.30 4.49
CA ALA A 20 -3.92 -8.97 5.13
C ALA A 20 -5.11 -9.15 4.18
N VAL A 21 -5.39 -8.17 3.32
CA VAL A 21 -6.39 -8.29 2.26
C VAL A 21 -5.92 -9.32 1.22
N LEU A 22 -4.67 -9.21 0.76
CA LEU A 22 -4.10 -10.08 -0.28
C LEU A 22 -4.16 -11.56 0.12
N MET A 23 -3.77 -11.89 1.36
CA MET A 23 -3.82 -13.26 1.91
C MET A 23 -5.24 -13.82 2.04
N LYS A 24 -6.26 -12.97 2.13
CA LYS A 24 -7.66 -13.40 2.16
C LYS A 24 -8.26 -13.53 0.76
N THR A 25 -7.78 -12.73 -0.20
CA THR A 25 -8.25 -12.77 -1.59
C THR A 25 -7.55 -13.82 -2.45
N LEU A 26 -6.28 -14.11 -2.15
CA LEU A 26 -5.46 -15.09 -2.86
C LEU A 26 -5.14 -16.25 -1.91
N PRO A 27 -4.95 -17.48 -2.42
CA PRO A 27 -4.51 -18.62 -1.62
C PRO A 27 -3.01 -18.52 -1.27
N LEU A 28 -2.59 -17.41 -0.66
CA LEU A 28 -1.22 -17.17 -0.23
C LEU A 28 -1.00 -17.71 1.19
N GLY A 29 0.00 -18.56 1.34
CA GLY A 29 0.45 -19.02 2.65
C GLY A 29 1.28 -17.96 3.39
N GLN A 30 1.40 -18.12 4.70
CA GLN A 30 2.16 -17.19 5.57
C GLN A 30 3.61 -16.98 5.13
N GLN A 31 4.30 -18.03 4.66
CA GLN A 31 5.67 -17.90 4.17
C GLN A 31 5.77 -17.02 2.92
N ALA A 32 4.78 -17.10 2.02
CA ALA A 32 4.74 -16.28 0.81
C ALA A 32 4.48 -14.81 1.17
N ALA A 33 3.60 -14.55 2.15
CA ALA A 33 3.35 -13.21 2.66
C ALA A 33 4.60 -12.60 3.31
N GLN A 34 5.30 -13.34 4.18
CA GLN A 34 6.54 -12.88 4.82
C GLN A 34 7.64 -12.55 3.82
N ARG A 35 7.78 -13.39 2.78
CA ARG A 35 8.74 -13.13 1.70
C ARG A 35 8.37 -11.86 0.93
N LEU A 36 7.09 -11.69 0.58
CA LEU A 36 6.61 -10.48 -0.07
C LEU A 36 6.84 -9.22 0.80
N THR A 37 6.62 -9.29 2.10
CA THR A 37 6.94 -8.20 3.03
C THR A 37 8.41 -7.82 2.98
N SER A 38 9.29 -8.84 2.99
CA SER A 38 10.74 -8.63 2.93
C SER A 38 11.16 -7.99 1.62
N ASP A 39 10.57 -8.43 0.50
CA ASP A 39 10.84 -7.91 -0.83
C ASP A 39 10.32 -6.46 -1.02
N LEU A 40 9.25 -6.08 -0.30
CA LEU A 40 8.66 -4.75 -0.37
C LEU A 40 9.29 -3.73 0.58
N LEU A 41 10.02 -4.18 1.61
CA LEU A 41 10.63 -3.29 2.61
C LEU A 41 11.56 -2.22 1.98
N PRO A 42 12.44 -2.54 1.01
CA PRO A 42 13.25 -1.52 0.34
C PRO A 42 12.42 -0.49 -0.43
N THR A 43 11.30 -0.93 -1.02
CA THR A 43 10.37 -0.04 -1.73
C THR A 43 9.67 0.92 -0.76
N LEU A 44 9.32 0.43 0.43
CA LEU A 44 8.72 1.25 1.48
C LEU A 44 9.67 2.34 1.98
N GLN A 45 10.95 1.99 2.16
CA GLN A 45 12.01 2.93 2.52
C GLN A 45 12.27 3.96 1.41
N GLN A 46 12.21 3.53 0.15
CA GLN A 46 12.32 4.45 -0.98
C GLN A 46 11.14 5.44 -1.01
N ALA A 47 9.91 4.96 -0.84
CA ALA A 47 8.71 5.80 -0.80
C ALA A 47 8.76 6.81 0.36
N GLN A 48 9.25 6.40 1.53
CA GLN A 48 9.48 7.31 2.67
C GLN A 48 10.44 8.45 2.30
N ARG A 49 11.58 8.12 1.67
CA ARG A 49 12.57 9.13 1.24
C ARG A 49 12.00 10.08 0.19
N GLU A 50 11.29 9.55 -0.80
CA GLU A 50 10.66 10.34 -1.86
C GLU A 50 9.59 11.28 -1.30
N ALA A 51 8.72 10.78 -0.42
CA ALA A 51 7.67 11.58 0.21
C ALA A 51 8.23 12.71 1.10
N THR A 52 9.38 12.51 1.74
CA THR A 52 10.05 13.55 2.52
C THR A 52 10.77 14.59 1.65
N ALA A 53 11.21 14.20 0.44
CA ALA A 53 12.00 15.06 -0.44
C ALA A 53 11.21 15.76 -1.55
N ILE A 54 9.97 15.33 -1.82
CA ILE A 54 9.15 15.89 -2.90
C ILE A 54 8.70 17.32 -2.57
N ASP A 55 8.93 18.23 -3.53
CA ASP A 55 8.46 19.61 -3.43
C ASP A 55 6.90 19.64 -3.43
N PRO A 56 6.27 20.43 -2.53
CA PRO A 56 4.83 20.64 -2.50
C PRO A 56 4.17 20.99 -3.83
N GLN A 57 4.88 21.67 -4.74
CA GLN A 57 4.38 22.00 -6.08
C GLN A 57 4.18 20.77 -6.97
N HIS A 58 4.87 19.67 -6.66
CA HIS A 58 4.73 18.39 -7.33
C HIS A 58 3.79 17.43 -6.58
N TRP A 59 3.10 17.90 -5.53
CA TRP A 59 2.05 17.11 -4.90
C TRP A 59 0.89 16.96 -5.88
N GLY A 60 0.82 15.78 -6.48
CA GLY A 60 -0.23 15.40 -7.41
C GLY A 60 -0.25 13.90 -7.54
N SER A 61 -1.43 13.31 -7.37
CA SER A 61 -1.63 11.87 -7.35
C SER A 61 -2.65 11.47 -8.40
N ALA A 62 -2.30 11.65 -9.67
CA ALA A 62 -3.02 10.99 -10.76
C ALA A 62 -2.64 9.51 -10.79
N SER A 63 -3.01 8.76 -9.75
CA SER A 63 -2.85 7.31 -9.68
C SER A 63 -3.93 6.64 -10.53
N PHE A 64 -3.86 6.86 -11.84
CA PHE A 64 -4.86 6.44 -12.82
C PHE A 64 -5.23 4.96 -12.69
N GLY A 65 -4.22 4.09 -12.48
CA GLY A 65 -4.44 2.67 -12.26
C GLY A 65 -5.25 2.38 -10.99
N LEU A 66 -5.00 3.10 -9.88
CA LEU A 66 -5.78 2.97 -8.66
C LEU A 66 -7.21 3.45 -8.87
N ALA A 67 -7.40 4.60 -9.52
CA ALA A 67 -8.73 5.13 -9.82
C ALA A 67 -9.57 4.14 -10.65
N LEU A 68 -8.98 3.54 -11.69
CA LEU A 68 -9.65 2.55 -12.52
C LEU A 68 -9.99 1.28 -11.73
N ALA A 69 -9.07 0.80 -10.88
CA ALA A 69 -9.31 -0.36 -10.02
C ALA A 69 -10.42 -0.10 -9.00
N SER A 70 -10.48 1.09 -8.40
CA SER A 70 -11.58 1.51 -7.51
C SER A 70 -12.92 1.52 -8.23
N MET A 71 -12.99 2.10 -9.43
CA MET A 71 -14.22 2.10 -10.26
C MET A 71 -14.67 0.69 -10.66
N ALA A 72 -13.72 -0.24 -10.82
CA ALA A 72 -14.04 -1.64 -11.06
C ALA A 72 -14.57 -2.33 -9.78
N HIS A 73 -13.95 -2.06 -8.63
CA HIS A 73 -14.38 -2.59 -7.32
C HIS A 73 -15.82 -2.18 -6.98
N GLU A 74 -16.23 -0.94 -7.29
CA GLU A 74 -17.62 -0.48 -7.11
C GLU A 74 -18.64 -1.35 -7.85
N ARG A 75 -18.27 -1.91 -9.00
CA ARG A 75 -19.16 -2.72 -9.86
C ARG A 75 -19.09 -4.23 -9.56
N GLN A 76 -18.30 -4.66 -8.58
CA GLN A 76 -18.22 -6.08 -8.23
C GLN A 76 -19.52 -6.56 -7.57
N TYR A 77 -20.10 -7.61 -8.15
CA TYR A 77 -21.36 -8.20 -7.68
C TYR A 77 -21.26 -8.82 -6.27
N SER A 78 -20.11 -9.42 -5.94
CA SER A 78 -19.80 -9.91 -4.60
C SER A 78 -18.52 -9.24 -4.09
N ARG A 79 -18.59 -8.65 -2.89
CA ARG A 79 -17.49 -7.89 -2.28
C ARG A 79 -17.19 -8.44 -0.89
N LEU A 80 -15.97 -8.95 -0.71
CA LEU A 80 -15.48 -9.43 0.58
C LEU A 80 -14.96 -8.28 1.46
N PHE A 81 -14.58 -7.16 0.84
CA PHE A 81 -14.04 -5.98 1.50
C PHE A 81 -14.86 -4.73 1.14
N ARG A 82 -14.85 -3.77 2.06
CA ARG A 82 -15.36 -2.42 1.83
C ARG A 82 -14.18 -1.55 1.43
N SER A 83 -14.20 -0.99 0.22
CA SER A 83 -13.33 0.11 -0.20
C SER A 83 -14.18 1.24 -0.73
#